data_AF-A0AAF0QUN7-F1
#
_entry.id   AF-A0AAF0QUN7-F1
#
_cell.length_a   1.000
_cell.length_b   1.000
_cell.length_c   1.000
_cell.angle_alpha   90.00
_cell.angle_beta   90.00
_cell.angle_gamma   90.00
#
_symmetry.space_group_name_H-M   'P 1'
#
loop_
_entity.id
_entity.type
_entity.pdbx_description
1 polymer ?
#
loop_
_entity_poly.entity_id
_entity_poly.type
_entity_poly.pdbx_seq_one_letter_code
_entity_poly.pdbx_strand_id
1 'polypeptide(L)'
;MERGQENDGEREKGKANNSMVSSSAFRKDVVNVLDFIERLKNKQNQIGLDLNLIEALKYGLAFICTSVQLSYFDLDKFEDEMARKGQEVEKMVRSILYMTSMWMLNVDYNVEDKYDMHHVLPRLMDNIDDCITHVIILHQVPPLLRSS
;
A
#
# COMPACT_ATOMS: atom_id res chain seq x y z
N MET A 1 35.10 -13.38 -37.73
CA MET A 1 34.64 -12.39 -36.74
C MET A 1 33.16 -12.65 -36.52
N GLU A 2 32.84 -13.44 -35.50
CA GLU A 2 31.48 -13.82 -35.15
C GLU A 2 30.99 -12.87 -34.05
N ARG A 3 29.85 -12.22 -34.27
CA ARG A 3 29.24 -11.26 -33.35
C ARG A 3 28.43 -12.04 -32.33
N GLY A 4 28.82 -11.98 -31.06
CA GLY A 4 28.04 -12.51 -29.95
C GLY A 4 26.76 -11.70 -29.77
N GLN A 5 25.61 -12.38 -29.86
CA GLN A 5 24.33 -11.91 -29.35
C GLN A 5 24.13 -12.58 -27.99
N GLU A 6 24.16 -11.81 -26.90
CA GLU A 6 23.74 -12.29 -25.58
C GLU A 6 22.53 -11.48 -25.08
N ASN A 7 21.36 -12.12 -25.23
CA ASN A 7 20.25 -12.25 -24.29
C ASN A 7 19.97 -11.11 -23.28
N ASP A 8 19.24 -10.07 -23.71
CA ASP A 8 18.60 -9.11 -22.80
C ASP A 8 17.19 -9.55 -22.29
N GLY A 9 16.57 -10.57 -22.91
CA GLY A 9 15.16 -10.92 -22.65
C GLY A 9 14.85 -11.62 -21.31
N GLU A 10 15.83 -12.17 -20.60
CA GLU A 10 15.56 -12.82 -19.30
C GLU A 10 15.43 -11.82 -18.14
N ARG A 11 16.01 -10.62 -18.26
CA ARG A 11 16.05 -9.62 -17.19
C ARG A 11 14.74 -8.85 -17.03
N GLU A 12 13.97 -8.69 -18.13
CA GLU A 12 12.69 -7.99 -18.12
C GLU A 12 11.54 -8.84 -17.57
N LYS A 13 11.50 -10.14 -17.91
CA LYS A 13 10.52 -11.08 -17.33
C LYS A 13 10.61 -11.09 -15.80
N GLY A 14 11.81 -11.12 -15.23
CA GLY A 14 11.97 -11.06 -13.76
C GLY A 14 11.40 -9.79 -13.12
N LYS A 15 11.52 -8.63 -13.77
CA LYS A 15 11.00 -7.34 -13.25
C LYS A 15 9.48 -7.19 -13.37
N ALA A 16 8.89 -7.67 -14.47
CA ALA A 16 7.44 -7.62 -14.68
C ALA A 16 6.70 -8.56 -13.71
N ASN A 17 7.26 -9.73 -13.46
CA ASN A 17 6.70 -10.71 -12.53
C ASN A 17 6.71 -10.15 -11.10
N ASN A 18 7.79 -9.48 -10.69
CA ASN A 18 7.89 -8.86 -9.37
C ASN A 18 6.94 -7.66 -9.20
N SER A 19 6.68 -6.89 -10.26
CA SER A 19 5.69 -5.78 -10.29
C SER A 19 4.25 -6.25 -10.03
N MET A 20 3.85 -7.31 -10.72
CA MET A 20 2.52 -7.88 -10.58
C MET A 20 2.34 -8.51 -9.19
N VAL A 21 3.42 -9.07 -8.63
CA VAL A 21 3.45 -9.60 -7.27
C VAL A 21 3.35 -8.47 -6.24
N SER A 22 4.07 -7.36 -6.37
CA SER A 22 3.99 -6.22 -5.44
C SER A 22 2.62 -5.52 -5.47
N SER A 23 2.03 -5.33 -6.66
CA SER A 23 0.69 -4.74 -6.77
C SER A 23 -0.41 -5.63 -6.17
N SER A 24 -0.31 -6.96 -6.32
CA SER A 24 -1.29 -7.88 -5.74
C SER A 24 -1.15 -8.01 -4.22
N ALA A 25 0.08 -8.03 -3.69
CA ALA A 25 0.37 -7.98 -2.27
C ALA A 25 -0.17 -6.68 -1.63
N PHE A 26 0.08 -5.53 -2.27
CA PHE A 26 -0.45 -4.24 -1.81
C PHE A 26 -1.98 -4.23 -1.76
N ARG A 27 -2.65 -4.66 -2.85
CA ARG A 27 -4.13 -4.74 -2.88
C ARG A 27 -4.68 -5.65 -1.79
N LYS A 28 -4.00 -6.76 -1.49
CA LYS A 28 -4.39 -7.65 -0.39
C LYS A 28 -4.32 -6.95 0.97
N ASP A 29 -3.26 -6.20 1.22
CA ASP A 29 -3.11 -5.48 2.48
C ASP A 29 -4.08 -4.29 2.60
N VAL A 30 -4.40 -3.61 1.49
CA VAL A 30 -5.51 -2.64 1.43
C VAL A 30 -6.84 -3.30 1.82
N VAL A 31 -7.16 -4.47 1.26
CA VAL A 31 -8.38 -5.22 1.61
C VAL A 31 -8.40 -5.61 3.09
N ASN A 32 -7.26 -6.06 3.64
CA ASN A 32 -7.16 -6.41 5.06
C ASN A 32 -7.46 -5.20 5.97
N VAL A 33 -6.95 -4.01 5.63
CA VAL A 33 -7.22 -2.76 6.38
C VAL A 33 -8.69 -2.37 6.27
N LEU A 34 -9.29 -2.47 5.08
CA LEU A 34 -10.70 -2.13 4.86
C LEU A 34 -11.64 -3.07 5.62
N ASP A 35 -11.38 -4.38 5.60
CA ASP A 35 -12.13 -5.38 6.37
C ASP A 35 -12.00 -5.13 7.88
N PHE A 36 -10.80 -4.79 8.36
CA PHE A 36 -10.60 -4.38 9.75
C PHE A 36 -11.47 -3.17 10.14
N ILE A 37 -11.47 -2.12 9.32
CA ILE A 37 -12.31 -0.92 9.54
C ILE A 37 -13.80 -1.28 9.54
N GLU A 38 -14.25 -2.13 8.62
CA GLU A 38 -15.65 -2.53 8.54
C GLU A 38 -16.07 -3.34 9.78
N ARG A 39 -15.22 -4.25 10.25
CA ARG A 39 -15.42 -4.98 11.51
C ARG A 39 -15.43 -4.04 12.72
N LEU A 40 -14.58 -3.00 12.73
CA LEU A 40 -14.61 -1.97 13.75
C LEU A 40 -15.90 -1.14 13.70
N LYS A 41 -16.38 -0.78 12.50
CA LYS A 41 -17.66 -0.09 12.30
C LYS A 41 -18.85 -0.92 12.81
N ASN A 42 -18.82 -2.24 12.63
CA ASN A 42 -19.86 -3.11 13.17
C ASN A 42 -19.82 -3.19 14.71
N LYS A 43 -18.68 -2.86 15.33
CA LYS A 43 -18.51 -2.71 16.79
C LYS A 43 -18.66 -1.25 17.27
N GLN A 44 -18.99 -0.32 16.37
CA GLN A 44 -18.96 1.15 16.57
C GLN A 44 -19.96 1.68 17.59
N ASN A 45 -20.92 0.86 18.04
CA ASN A 45 -21.74 1.24 19.19
C ASN A 45 -20.93 1.43 20.49
N GLN A 46 -19.62 1.11 20.49
CA GLN A 46 -18.74 1.26 21.66
C GLN A 46 -17.46 2.08 21.41
N ILE A 47 -16.94 2.13 20.17
CA ILE A 47 -15.71 2.85 19.82
C ILE A 47 -16.13 4.11 19.05
N GLY A 48 -16.01 5.29 19.66
CA GLY A 48 -16.32 6.58 19.03
C GLY A 48 -15.36 6.95 17.90
N LEU A 49 -15.26 6.12 16.86
CA LEU A 49 -14.41 6.34 15.70
C LEU A 49 -14.93 7.52 14.89
N ASP A 50 -14.01 8.45 14.58
CA ASP A 50 -14.28 9.55 13.68
C ASP A 50 -14.54 9.02 12.26
N LEU A 51 -15.77 9.23 11.76
CA LEU A 51 -16.15 8.84 10.41
C LEU A 51 -15.31 9.58 9.35
N ASN A 52 -14.90 10.82 9.63
CA ASN A 52 -14.05 11.58 8.72
C ASN A 52 -12.67 10.93 8.59
N LEU A 53 -12.13 10.39 9.69
CA LEU A 53 -10.85 9.67 9.68
C LEU A 53 -10.93 8.40 8.82
N ILE A 54 -12.04 7.65 8.94
CA ILE A 54 -12.28 6.44 8.15
C ILE A 54 -12.39 6.78 6.66
N GLU A 55 -13.15 7.82 6.31
CA GLU A 55 -13.32 8.25 4.93
C GLU A 55 -12.01 8.78 4.33
N ALA A 56 -11.24 9.54 5.10
CA ALA A 56 -9.91 10.02 4.70
C ALA A 56 -8.94 8.86 4.43
N LEU A 57 -8.96 7.82 5.28
CA LEU A 57 -8.12 6.63 5.07
C LEU A 57 -8.52 5.87 3.80
N LYS A 58 -9.83 5.65 3.58
CA LYS A 58 -10.33 5.03 2.34
C LYS A 58 -9.90 5.82 1.11
N TYR A 59 -10.01 7.14 1.16
CA TYR A 59 -9.59 8.03 0.09
C TYR A 59 -8.07 7.92 -0.16
N GLY A 60 -7.24 7.97 0.88
CA GLY A 60 -5.78 7.84 0.76
C GLY A 60 -5.36 6.52 0.11
N LEU A 61 -5.95 5.40 0.55
CA LEU A 61 -5.69 4.08 -0.03
C LEU A 61 -6.14 4.00 -1.50
N ALA A 62 -7.34 4.52 -1.82
CA ALA A 62 -7.84 4.56 -3.19
C ALA A 62 -6.97 5.42 -4.10
N PHE A 63 -6.50 6.57 -3.61
CA PHE A 63 -5.58 7.45 -4.32
C PHE A 63 -4.28 6.72 -4.67
N ILE A 64 -3.62 6.11 -3.67
CA ILE A 64 -2.37 5.37 -3.88
C ILE A 64 -2.58 4.24 -4.89
N CYS A 65 -3.64 3.44 -4.73
CA CYS A 65 -4.00 2.37 -5.68
C CYS A 65 -4.18 2.88 -7.12
N THR A 66 -4.83 4.03 -7.27
CA THR A 66 -5.11 4.63 -8.58
C THR A 66 -3.83 5.18 -9.20
N SER A 67 -3.02 5.91 -8.42
CA SER A 67 -1.74 6.47 -8.87
C SER A 67 -0.75 5.40 -9.31
N VAL A 68 -0.65 4.29 -8.57
CA VAL A 68 0.17 3.13 -8.95
C VAL A 68 -0.34 2.47 -10.24
N GLN A 69 -1.66 2.42 -10.45
CA GLN A 69 -2.26 1.84 -11.65
C GLN A 69 -2.11 2.72 -12.90
N LEU A 70 -2.07 4.04 -12.72
CA LEU A 70 -2.15 4.97 -13.84
C LEU A 70 -0.83 5.21 -14.58
N SER A 71 0.32 4.68 -14.12
CA SER A 71 1.61 4.53 -14.83
C SER A 71 2.00 5.59 -15.88
N TYR A 72 1.54 6.84 -15.74
CA TYR A 72 1.73 7.97 -16.66
C TYR A 72 1.60 9.30 -15.91
N PHE A 73 1.68 9.26 -14.58
CA PHE A 73 1.65 10.46 -13.75
C PHE A 73 2.90 11.30 -13.99
N ASP A 74 2.79 12.61 -13.79
CA ASP A 74 3.93 13.54 -13.81
C ASP A 74 4.96 13.06 -12.77
N LEU A 75 6.02 12.38 -13.25
CA LEU A 75 7.01 11.70 -12.39
C LEU A 75 7.72 12.67 -11.47
N ASP A 76 7.88 13.92 -11.92
CA ASP A 76 8.55 14.98 -11.16
C ASP A 76 7.86 15.23 -9.81
N LYS A 77 6.56 14.89 -9.69
CA LYS A 77 5.79 15.06 -8.45
C LYS A 77 5.27 13.75 -7.88
N PHE A 78 5.38 12.65 -8.63
CA PHE A 78 4.82 11.36 -8.25
C PHE A 78 5.41 10.84 -6.94
N GLU A 79 6.74 10.81 -6.83
CA GLU A 79 7.43 10.29 -5.64
C GLU A 79 7.05 11.08 -4.39
N ASP A 80 7.20 12.41 -4.44
CA ASP A 80 6.87 13.30 -3.32
C ASP A 80 5.40 13.21 -2.91
N GLU A 81 4.48 13.17 -3.88
CA GLU A 81 3.05 13.08 -3.60
C GLU A 81 2.66 11.74 -2.98
N MET A 82 3.23 10.65 -3.50
CA MET A 82 2.96 9.31 -3.01
C MET A 82 3.59 9.05 -1.64
N ALA A 83 4.81 9.54 -1.39
CA ALA A 83 5.44 9.50 -0.07
C ALA A 83 4.60 10.28 0.96
N ARG A 84 4.15 11.50 0.59
CA ARG A 84 3.25 12.30 1.45
C ARG A 84 1.94 11.55 1.74
N LYS A 85 1.32 10.93 0.73
CA LYS A 85 0.09 10.14 0.93
C LYS A 85 0.35 8.89 1.78
N GLY A 86 1.47 8.20 1.58
CA GLY A 86 1.87 7.06 2.41
C GLY A 86 1.96 7.44 3.88
N GLN A 87 2.61 8.56 4.21
CA GLN A 87 2.69 9.07 5.57
C GLN A 87 1.32 9.44 6.17
N GLU A 88 0.42 10.01 5.38
CA GLU A 88 -0.93 10.31 5.85
C GLU A 88 -1.72 9.02 6.16
N VAL A 89 -1.65 8.03 5.27
CA VAL A 89 -2.25 6.71 5.49
C VAL A 89 -1.68 6.06 6.75
N GLU A 90 -0.36 6.11 6.95
CA GLU A 90 0.30 5.57 8.15
C GLU A 90 -0.27 6.22 9.42
N LYS A 91 -0.33 7.56 9.45
CA LYS A 91 -0.86 8.32 10.60
C LYS A 91 -2.31 7.96 10.89
N MET A 92 -3.13 7.81 9.85
CA MET A 92 -4.54 7.44 10.00
C MET A 92 -4.70 6.02 10.54
N VAL A 93 -3.99 5.04 10.00
CA VAL A 93 -4.02 3.65 10.48
C VAL A 93 -3.54 3.58 11.93
N ARG A 94 -2.43 4.26 12.27
CA ARG A 94 -1.93 4.35 13.66
C ARG A 94 -2.95 4.97 14.60
N SER A 95 -3.64 6.03 14.18
CA SER A 95 -4.68 6.68 14.99
C SER A 95 -5.86 5.75 15.27
N ILE A 96 -6.31 5.00 14.26
CA ILE A 96 -7.37 3.99 14.42
C ILE A 96 -6.91 2.88 15.37
N LEU A 97 -5.69 2.37 15.21
CA LEU A 97 -5.12 1.36 16.11
C LEU A 97 -5.02 1.87 17.55
N TYR A 98 -4.50 3.08 17.75
CA TYR A 98 -4.40 3.69 19.07
C TYR A 98 -5.77 3.86 19.75
N MET A 99 -6.76 4.39 19.05
CA MET A 99 -8.13 4.52 19.59
C MET A 99 -8.73 3.16 19.95
N THR A 100 -8.45 2.14 19.13
CA THR A 100 -8.91 0.78 19.35
C THR A 100 -8.25 0.17 20.60
N SER A 101 -6.92 0.29 20.74
CA SER A 101 -6.18 -0.17 21.92
C SER A 101 -6.59 0.58 23.20
N MET A 102 -6.78 1.91 23.13
CA MET A 102 -7.21 2.73 24.27
C MET A 102 -8.62 2.36 24.74
N TRP A 103 -9.54 2.10 23.80
CA TRP A 103 -10.88 1.62 24.13
C TRP A 103 -10.83 0.22 24.78
N MET A 104 -9.97 -0.67 24.28
CA MET A 104 -9.81 -2.03 24.80
C MET A 104 -9.12 -2.07 26.18
N LEU A 105 -8.22 -1.15 26.50
CA LEU A 105 -7.69 -1.02 27.87
C LEU A 105 -8.78 -0.68 28.90
N ASN A 106 -9.87 -0.04 28.46
CA ASN A 106 -11.02 0.28 29.31
C ASN A 106 -12.08 -0.83 29.36
N VAL A 107 -11.97 -1.86 28.52
CA VAL A 107 -12.93 -2.96 28.40
C VAL A 107 -12.13 -4.25 28.41
N ASP A 108 -12.09 -4.95 29.55
CA ASP A 108 -11.30 -6.16 29.87
C ASP A 108 -11.35 -7.26 28.78
N TYR A 109 -10.65 -7.03 27.66
CA TYR A 109 -10.82 -7.76 26.42
C TYR A 109 -9.50 -7.72 25.63
N ASN A 110 -8.72 -8.80 25.72
CA ASN A 110 -7.52 -9.00 24.91
C ASN A 110 -7.90 -9.24 23.45
N VAL A 111 -7.71 -8.24 22.59
CA VAL A 111 -7.95 -8.34 21.14
C VAL A 111 -6.68 -8.14 20.31
N GLU A 112 -5.55 -7.79 20.92
CA GLU A 112 -4.26 -7.75 20.21
C GLU A 112 -3.94 -9.10 19.52
N ASP A 113 -4.41 -10.22 20.09
CA ASP A 113 -4.33 -11.56 19.46
C ASP A 113 -5.37 -11.81 18.35
N LYS A 114 -6.46 -11.03 18.27
CA LYS A 114 -7.60 -11.33 17.37
C LYS A 114 -7.53 -10.58 16.05
N TYR A 115 -6.78 -9.48 15.99
CA TYR A 115 -6.54 -8.73 14.77
C TYR A 115 -5.05 -8.69 14.55
N ASP A 116 -4.57 -9.41 13.53
CA ASP A 116 -3.16 -9.52 13.11
C ASP A 116 -2.59 -8.19 12.56
N MET A 117 -2.93 -7.06 13.20
CA MET A 117 -2.61 -5.71 12.74
C MET A 117 -1.16 -5.33 13.01
N HIS A 118 -0.51 -6.01 13.95
CA HIS A 118 0.93 -5.87 14.21
C HIS A 118 1.76 -6.16 12.94
N HIS A 119 1.27 -7.04 12.07
CA HIS A 119 1.91 -7.36 10.80
C HIS A 119 1.30 -6.61 9.61
N VAL A 120 0.02 -6.21 9.68
CA VAL A 120 -0.65 -5.52 8.55
C VAL A 120 -0.10 -4.11 8.32
N LEU A 121 0.13 -3.30 9.37
CA LEU A 121 0.60 -1.93 9.17
C LEU A 121 2.03 -1.88 8.58
N PRO A 122 3.04 -2.58 9.13
CA PRO A 122 4.37 -2.61 8.54
C PRO A 122 4.34 -3.11 7.09
N ARG A 123 3.63 -4.21 6.82
CA ARG A 123 3.52 -4.77 5.46
C ARG A 123 2.82 -3.84 4.48
N LEU A 124 1.80 -3.08 4.93
CA LEU A 124 1.16 -2.07 4.10
C LEU A 124 2.15 -0.97 3.73
N MET A 125 2.96 -0.49 4.67
CA MET A 125 3.96 0.55 4.42
C MET A 125 5.03 0.07 3.46
N ASP A 126 5.58 -1.13 3.71
CA ASP A 126 6.57 -1.77 2.82
C ASP A 126 6.03 -1.90 1.39
N ASN A 127 4.76 -2.33 1.25
CA ASN A 127 4.12 -2.47 -0.05
C ASN A 127 3.87 -1.13 -0.76
N ILE A 128 3.58 -0.05 -0.01
CA ILE A 128 3.43 1.30 -0.59
C ILE A 128 4.78 1.76 -1.13
N ASP A 129 5.85 1.64 -0.34
CA ASP A 129 7.20 2.03 -0.73
C ASP A 129 7.71 1.21 -1.93
N ASP A 130 7.46 -0.10 -1.93
CA ASP A 130 7.78 -1.00 -3.05
C ASP A 130 7.03 -0.59 -4.33
N CYS A 131 5.74 -0.25 -4.22
CA CYS A 131 4.96 0.20 -5.37
C CYS A 131 5.47 1.53 -5.94
N ILE A 132 5.83 2.49 -5.07
CA ILE A 132 6.37 3.79 -5.48
C ILE A 132 7.70 3.60 -6.21
N THR A 133 8.61 2.85 -5.58
CA THR A 133 9.94 2.52 -6.14
C THR A 133 9.81 1.83 -7.50
N HIS A 134 8.86 0.91 -7.63
CA HIS A 134 8.64 0.19 -8.88
C HIS A 134 8.18 1.09 -10.02
N VAL A 135 7.23 2.00 -9.77
CA VAL A 135 6.78 2.98 -10.76
C VAL A 135 7.95 3.87 -11.21
N ILE A 136 8.75 4.39 -10.28
CA ILE A 136 9.92 5.22 -10.61
C ILE A 136 10.90 4.46 -11.52
N ILE A 137 11.25 3.22 -11.15
CA ILE A 137 12.18 2.40 -11.94
C ILE A 137 11.61 2.11 -13.33
N LEU A 138 10.33 1.75 -13.46
CA LEU A 138 9.71 1.48 -14.76
C LEU A 138 9.80 2.69 -15.70
N HIS A 139 9.70 3.90 -15.17
CA HIS A 139 9.68 5.14 -15.94
C HIS A 139 11.05 5.73 -16.25
N GLN A 140 12.10 5.33 -15.50
CA GLN A 140 13.48 5.64 -15.84
C GLN A 140 14.06 4.71 -16.94
N VAL A 141 13.39 3.59 -17.23
CA VAL A 141 13.78 2.68 -18.34
C VAL A 141 13.17 3.19 -19.66
N PRO A 142 13.98 3.43 -20.71
CA PRO A 142 13.49 3.91 -22.01
C PRO A 142 12.39 3.00 -22.60
N PRO A 143 11.36 3.56 -23.26
CA PRO A 143 10.25 2.79 -23.84
C PRO A 143 10.69 1.72 -24.85
N LEU A 144 11.85 1.91 -25.50
CA LEU A 144 12.42 0.99 -26.49
C LEU A 144 12.94 -0.31 -25.88
N LEU A 145 13.07 -0.40 -24.55
CA LEU A 145 13.41 -1.64 -23.87
C LEU A 145 12.18 -2.41 -23.39
N ARG A 146 11.01 -1.76 -23.18
CA ARG A 146 9.78 -2.36 -22.61
C ARG A 146 9.12 -3.49 -23.42
N SER A 147 9.72 -3.93 -24.53
CA SER A 147 9.20 -5.02 -25.35
C SER A 147 10.32 -5.92 -25.87
N SER A 148 10.70 -6.92 -25.08
CA SER A 148 11.19 -8.22 -25.58
C SER A 148 11.04 -9.33 -24.55
#